data_AF-A0A932P4P1-F1
#
_entry.id   AF-A0A932P4P1-F1
#
_cell.length_a   1.000
_cell.length_b   1.000
_cell.length_c   1.000
_cell.angle_alpha   90.00
_cell.angle_beta   90.00
_cell.angle_gamma   90.00
#
_symmetry.space_group_name_H-M   'P 1'
#
loop_
_entity.id
_entity.type
_entity.pdbx_description
1 polymer ?
#
loop_
_entity_poly.entity_id
_entity_poly.type
_entity_poly.pdbx_seq_one_letter_code
_entity_poly.pdbx_strand_id
1 'polypeptide(L)'
;MKTLQSVRIKPNPAGKDRTRSGANATQLGAEWVDVKNVGSYDVDLTGVSLYHRAYEPDGYSWKWALVMSFRGTLRPGQVLRVHSGSGPESALNSEDRIGAEFHWFTNRDRYTWNNDRSDCAALWESGASSALDQACYDAPPPEGVVLVRVGSQFVPSR
;
A
#
# COMPACT_ATOMS: atom_id res chain seq x y z
N MET A 1 -7.38 18.31 -10.40
CA MET A 1 -7.49 16.96 -9.82
C MET A 1 -6.09 16.48 -9.50
N LYS A 2 -5.81 15.92 -8.31
CA LYS A 2 -4.47 15.44 -7.97
C LYS A 2 -4.10 14.24 -8.84
N THR A 3 -2.85 14.20 -9.30
CA THR A 3 -2.32 13.17 -10.20
C THR A 3 -1.61 12.05 -9.43
N LEU A 4 -2.19 11.61 -8.32
CA LEU A 4 -1.64 10.54 -7.50
C LEU A 4 -2.19 9.20 -7.94
N GLN A 5 -1.33 8.18 -8.02
CA GLN A 5 -1.73 6.82 -8.31
C GLN A 5 -1.00 5.83 -7.41
N SER A 6 -1.70 4.80 -6.99
CA SER A 6 -1.10 3.59 -6.44
C SER A 6 -0.54 2.73 -7.59
N VAL A 7 0.77 2.52 -7.64
CA VAL A 7 1.47 1.99 -8.83
C VAL A 7 2.08 0.60 -8.65
N ARG A 8 2.44 0.23 -7.42
CA ARG A 8 2.95 -1.09 -7.05
C ARG A 8 2.49 -1.46 -5.65
N ILE A 9 2.42 -2.74 -5.36
CA ILE A 9 2.09 -3.25 -4.03
C ILE A 9 2.76 -4.61 -3.80
N LYS A 10 3.21 -4.88 -2.57
CA LYS A 10 3.70 -6.18 -2.12
C LYS A 10 2.87 -6.61 -0.90
N PRO A 11 1.74 -7.31 -1.11
CA PRO A 11 0.80 -7.61 -0.02
C PRO A 11 1.18 -8.84 0.81
N ASN A 12 2.05 -9.71 0.26
CA ASN A 12 2.42 -11.00 0.86
C ASN A 12 3.94 -11.16 0.92
N PRO A 13 4.66 -10.52 1.86
CA PRO A 13 6.10 -10.64 1.96
C PRO A 13 6.56 -12.05 2.31
N ALA A 14 7.79 -12.37 1.89
CA ALA A 14 8.38 -13.68 2.14
C ALA A 14 8.48 -13.99 3.64
N GLY A 15 8.01 -15.17 4.02
CA GLY A 15 8.08 -15.72 5.36
C GLY A 15 6.99 -15.25 6.31
N LYS A 16 6.09 -14.33 5.91
CA LYS A 16 5.08 -13.71 6.78
C LYS A 16 4.18 -14.75 7.48
N ASP A 17 3.71 -15.74 6.72
CA ASP A 17 2.71 -16.71 7.21
C ASP A 17 3.32 -18.07 7.58
N ARG A 18 4.65 -18.15 7.71
CA ARG A 18 5.36 -19.42 7.95
C ARG A 18 5.48 -19.80 9.43
N THR A 19 5.23 -18.87 10.37
CA THR A 19 5.44 -19.08 11.81
C THR A 19 4.17 -18.89 12.62
N ARG A 20 3.91 -19.79 13.60
CA ARG A 20 2.77 -19.68 14.55
C ARG A 20 2.77 -18.40 15.39
N SER A 21 3.93 -17.75 15.55
CA SER A 21 4.08 -16.50 16.29
C SER A 21 3.57 -15.27 15.54
N GLY A 22 3.16 -15.42 14.28
CA GLY A 22 2.84 -14.30 13.39
C GLY A 22 4.09 -13.60 12.85
N ALA A 23 3.87 -12.64 11.97
CA ALA A 23 4.92 -11.85 11.32
C ALA A 23 5.57 -10.86 12.29
N ASN A 24 6.89 -10.73 12.24
CA ASN A 24 7.62 -9.71 13.00
C ASN A 24 7.55 -8.33 12.32
N ALA A 25 7.97 -7.28 13.02
CA ALA A 25 7.92 -5.90 12.52
C ALA A 25 8.66 -5.71 11.18
N THR A 26 9.81 -6.37 10.98
CA THR A 26 10.54 -6.35 9.70
C THR A 26 9.76 -7.00 8.57
N GLN A 27 9.08 -8.12 8.85
CA GLN A 27 8.23 -8.79 7.87
C GLN A 27 6.99 -7.97 7.52
N LEU A 28 6.37 -7.31 8.51
CA LEU A 28 5.29 -6.35 8.26
C LEU A 28 5.79 -5.08 7.53
N GLY A 29 7.05 -4.71 7.75
CA GLY A 29 7.73 -3.66 6.99
C GLY A 29 8.02 -4.08 5.54
N ALA A 30 8.16 -5.37 5.24
CA ALA A 30 8.30 -5.86 3.86
C ALA A 30 6.94 -5.92 3.11
N GLU A 31 5.86 -5.51 3.76
CA GLU A 31 4.54 -5.38 3.17
C GLU A 31 4.24 -3.90 2.90
N TRP A 32 3.96 -3.53 1.65
CA TRP A 32 3.89 -2.12 1.29
C TRP A 32 3.09 -1.82 0.02
N VAL A 33 2.68 -0.55 -0.14
CA VAL A 33 2.14 0.02 -1.39
C VAL A 33 2.92 1.27 -1.79
N ASP A 34 3.10 1.47 -3.09
CA ASP A 34 3.72 2.66 -3.66
C ASP A 34 2.66 3.63 -4.19
N VAL A 35 2.71 4.87 -3.72
CA VAL A 35 1.94 6.00 -4.22
C VAL A 35 2.87 6.94 -4.99
N LYS A 36 2.55 7.19 -6.26
CA LYS A 36 3.36 8.01 -7.17
C LYS A 36 2.60 9.24 -7.62
N ASN A 37 3.30 10.37 -7.71
CA ASN A 37 2.82 11.50 -8.50
C ASN A 37 3.13 11.25 -9.99
N VAL A 38 2.09 10.94 -10.77
CA VAL A 38 2.20 10.65 -12.22
C VAL A 38 2.00 11.89 -13.10
N GLY A 39 1.77 13.06 -12.49
CA GLY A 39 1.59 14.33 -13.20
C GLY A 39 2.90 15.06 -13.45
N SER A 40 2.77 16.27 -14.00
CA SER A 40 3.89 17.17 -14.32
C SER A 40 4.11 18.31 -13.32
N TYR A 41 3.33 18.35 -12.23
CA TYR A 41 3.41 19.37 -11.19
C TYR A 41 3.50 18.74 -9.80
N ASP A 42 4.06 19.48 -8.85
CA ASP A 42 4.10 19.10 -7.43
C ASP A 42 2.69 18.89 -6.87
N VAL A 43 2.51 17.84 -6.07
CA VAL A 43 1.23 17.52 -5.41
C VAL A 43 1.41 17.63 -3.90
N ASP A 44 0.68 18.55 -3.27
CA ASP A 44 0.48 18.57 -1.83
C ASP A 44 -0.35 17.35 -1.41
N LEU A 45 0.13 16.59 -0.43
CA LEU A 45 -0.52 15.40 0.10
C LEU A 45 -1.45 15.71 1.28
N THR A 46 -1.49 16.95 1.76
CA THR A 46 -2.36 17.35 2.86
C THR A 46 -3.81 17.07 2.52
N GLY A 47 -4.51 16.36 3.41
CA GLY A 47 -5.90 15.94 3.20
C GLY A 47 -6.06 14.69 2.33
N VAL A 48 -4.98 14.10 1.81
CA VAL A 48 -5.02 12.80 1.13
C VAL A 48 -4.85 11.67 2.13
N SER A 49 -5.63 10.61 2.00
CA SER A 49 -5.53 9.41 2.84
C SER A 49 -5.61 8.14 2.01
N LEU A 50 -4.86 7.12 2.43
CA LEU A 50 -4.85 5.78 1.87
C LEU A 50 -5.80 4.88 2.65
N TYR A 51 -6.60 4.11 1.92
CA TYR A 51 -7.56 3.14 2.44
C TYR A 51 -7.35 1.77 1.80
N HIS A 52 -7.82 0.74 2.49
CA HIS A 52 -7.92 -0.62 1.96
C HIS A 52 -9.28 -1.26 2.25
N ARG A 53 -9.58 -2.41 1.63
CA ARG A 53 -10.79 -3.18 1.95
C ARG A 53 -10.58 -3.99 3.22
N ALA A 54 -11.29 -3.62 4.27
CA ALA A 54 -11.41 -4.43 5.47
C ALA A 54 -12.69 -5.26 5.41
N TYR A 55 -12.55 -6.58 5.35
CA TYR A 55 -13.68 -7.51 5.36
C TYR A 55 -14.26 -7.64 6.77
N GLU A 56 -15.59 -7.66 6.85
CA GLU A 56 -16.31 -7.91 8.09
C GLU A 56 -16.27 -9.41 8.46
N PRO A 57 -16.62 -9.79 9.71
CA PRO A 57 -16.58 -11.19 10.16
C PRO A 57 -17.45 -12.15 9.33
N ASP A 58 -18.44 -11.65 8.60
CA ASP A 58 -19.26 -12.46 7.69
C ASP A 58 -18.47 -12.98 6.47
N GLY A 59 -17.30 -12.41 6.19
CA GLY A 59 -16.43 -12.79 5.08
C GLY A 59 -16.92 -12.35 3.70
N TYR A 60 -18.03 -11.62 3.59
CA TYR A 60 -18.62 -11.17 2.32
C TYR A 60 -18.70 -9.66 2.23
N SER A 61 -19.10 -9.00 3.31
CA SER A 61 -19.16 -7.55 3.35
C SER A 61 -17.80 -6.96 3.70
N TRP A 62 -17.58 -5.72 3.26
CA TRP A 62 -16.34 -5.00 3.50
C TRP A 62 -16.62 -3.51 3.62
N LYS A 63 -15.71 -2.82 4.30
CA LYS A 63 -15.67 -1.35 4.40
C LYS A 63 -14.29 -0.83 4.04
N TRP A 64 -14.23 0.44 3.65
CA TRP A 64 -12.95 1.14 3.53
C TRP A 64 -12.38 1.41 4.92
N ALA A 65 -11.20 0.87 5.20
CA ALA A 65 -10.47 1.12 6.44
C ALA A 65 -9.26 2.02 6.17
N LEU A 66 -9.08 3.02 7.03
CA LEU A 66 -7.97 3.97 6.92
C LEU A 66 -6.64 3.26 7.21
N VAL A 67 -5.75 3.29 6.23
CA VAL A 67 -4.36 2.87 6.37
C VAL A 67 -3.55 4.00 7.00
N MET A 68 -3.49 5.15 6.32
CA MET A 68 -2.69 6.31 6.75
C MET A 68 -3.18 7.59 6.07
N SER A 69 -3.09 8.72 6.79
CA SER A 69 -3.26 10.06 6.22
C SER A 69 -1.91 10.69 5.90
N PHE A 70 -1.85 11.43 4.80
CA PHE A 70 -0.61 11.98 4.28
C PHE A 70 -0.44 13.48 4.52
N ARG A 71 0.81 13.94 4.37
CA ARG A 71 1.24 15.34 4.49
C ARG A 71 2.48 15.61 3.64
N GLY A 72 2.83 16.87 3.43
CA GLY A 72 4.01 17.22 2.62
C GLY A 72 3.73 17.13 1.12
N THR A 73 4.77 16.98 0.30
CA THR A 73 4.65 17.17 -1.15
C THR A 73 5.38 16.05 -1.90
N LEU A 74 4.75 15.51 -2.95
CA LEU A 74 5.41 14.67 -3.94
C LEU A 74 5.63 15.45 -5.23
N ARG A 75 6.90 15.58 -5.64
CA ARG A 75 7.26 16.14 -6.94
C ARG A 75 6.91 15.16 -8.08
N PRO A 76 6.82 15.64 -9.33
CA PRO A 76 6.62 14.79 -10.49
C PRO A 76 7.55 13.57 -10.50
N GLY A 77 6.98 12.39 -10.67
CA GLY A 77 7.71 11.13 -10.74
C GLY A 77 8.11 10.51 -9.40
N GLN A 78 8.05 11.26 -8.28
CA GLN A 78 8.41 10.73 -6.97
C GLN A 78 7.37 9.74 -6.44
N VAL A 79 7.86 8.80 -5.63
CA VAL A 79 7.16 7.68 -5.04
C VAL A 79 7.30 7.74 -3.52
N LEU A 80 6.15 7.66 -2.85
CA LEU A 80 6.01 7.38 -1.44
C LEU A 80 5.66 5.90 -1.26
N ARG A 81 6.51 5.15 -0.57
CA ARG A 81 6.21 3.78 -0.13
C ARG A 81 5.61 3.81 1.28
N VAL A 82 4.44 3.18 1.42
CA VAL A 82 3.74 3.04 2.71
C VAL A 82 3.80 1.59 3.16
N HIS A 83 4.48 1.35 4.27
CA HIS A 83 4.73 0.05 4.87
C HIS A 83 3.72 -0.28 5.95
N SER A 84 3.22 -1.52 5.97
CA SER A 84 2.15 -1.94 6.87
C SER A 84 2.57 -2.06 8.33
N GLY A 85 3.86 -2.26 8.62
CA GLY A 85 4.40 -2.44 9.98
C GLY A 85 5.10 -1.24 10.61
N SER A 86 6.02 -1.56 11.52
CA SER A 86 6.90 -0.64 12.24
C SER A 86 8.37 -0.93 11.93
N GLY A 87 9.25 0.05 12.11
CA GLY A 87 10.70 -0.13 12.01
C GLY A 87 11.38 0.93 11.16
N PRO A 88 12.70 1.14 11.34
CA PRO A 88 13.45 1.99 10.44
C PRO A 88 13.64 1.28 9.10
N GLU A 89 13.72 2.07 8.02
CA GLU A 89 14.03 1.58 6.67
C GLU A 89 15.28 0.70 6.64
N SER A 90 16.26 0.95 7.51
CA SER A 90 17.50 0.16 7.61
C SER A 90 17.31 -1.32 7.96
N ALA A 91 16.15 -1.70 8.51
CA ALA A 91 15.81 -3.09 8.81
C ALA A 91 15.25 -3.85 7.60
N LEU A 92 14.90 -3.16 6.51
CA LEU A 92 14.30 -3.74 5.31
C LEU A 92 15.36 -4.32 4.36
N ASN A 93 14.99 -5.38 3.65
CA ASN A 93 15.78 -5.90 2.53
C ASN A 93 15.90 -4.86 1.42
N SER A 94 16.94 -4.96 0.59
CA SER A 94 17.17 -4.02 -0.52
C SER A 94 15.98 -3.92 -1.48
N GLU A 95 15.29 -5.04 -1.74
CA GLU A 95 14.09 -5.07 -2.58
C GLU A 95 12.93 -4.21 -2.04
N ASP A 96 12.80 -4.12 -0.71
CA ASP A 96 11.72 -3.37 -0.05
C ASP A 96 12.10 -1.90 0.18
N ARG A 97 13.37 -1.55 -0.04
CA ARG A 97 13.89 -0.18 0.04
C ARG A 97 14.00 0.50 -1.31
N ILE A 98 14.41 -0.22 -2.34
CA ILE A 98 14.71 0.39 -3.64
C ILE A 98 13.43 0.81 -4.36
N GLY A 99 13.50 1.96 -5.04
CA GLY A 99 12.48 2.43 -5.97
C GLY A 99 11.41 3.33 -5.35
N ALA A 100 11.64 3.88 -4.16
CA ALA A 100 10.87 4.97 -3.58
C ALA A 100 11.80 6.04 -2.99
N GLU A 101 11.39 7.30 -3.08
CA GLU A 101 12.12 8.43 -2.49
C GLU A 101 11.78 8.63 -1.01
N PHE A 102 10.58 8.20 -0.60
CA PHE A 102 10.10 8.34 0.77
C PHE A 102 9.54 7.02 1.28
N HIS A 103 9.85 6.68 2.53
CA HIS A 103 9.37 5.47 3.21
C HIS A 103 8.63 5.84 4.48
N TRP A 104 7.33 5.55 4.53
CA TRP A 104 6.51 5.78 5.70
C TRP A 104 5.96 4.47 6.25
N PHE A 105 5.93 4.38 7.56
CA PHE A 105 5.48 3.20 8.29
C PHE A 105 4.18 3.54 9.02
N THR A 106 3.17 2.67 8.93
CA THR A 106 1.92 2.88 9.67
C THR A 106 2.14 2.85 11.18
N ASN A 107 3.23 2.21 11.63
CA ASN A 107 3.52 1.92 13.04
C ASN A 107 2.38 1.12 13.70
N ARG A 108 1.71 0.26 12.93
CA ARG A 108 0.65 -0.63 13.39
C ARG A 108 1.07 -2.07 13.17
N ASP A 109 1.25 -2.83 14.24
CA ASP A 109 1.64 -4.24 14.13
C ASP A 109 0.48 -5.17 13.69
N ARG A 110 -0.73 -4.61 13.52
CA ARG A 110 -1.95 -5.37 13.13
C ARG A 110 -2.53 -4.98 11.78
N TYR A 111 -1.99 -3.95 11.14
CA TYR A 111 -2.44 -3.63 9.79
C TYR A 111 -1.67 -4.50 8.80
N THR A 112 -2.41 -5.16 7.92
CA THR A 112 -1.86 -5.90 6.79
C THR A 112 -2.82 -5.82 5.61
N TRP A 113 -2.28 -5.67 4.41
CA TRP A 113 -2.94 -5.96 3.15
C TRP A 113 -3.42 -7.42 3.14
N ASN A 114 -4.62 -7.63 2.63
CA ASN A 114 -5.20 -8.96 2.62
C ASN A 114 -4.50 -9.86 1.58
N ASN A 115 -3.88 -10.94 2.01
CA ASN A 115 -3.22 -11.90 1.12
C ASN A 115 -3.99 -13.22 0.92
N ASP A 116 -5.17 -13.36 1.53
CA ASP A 116 -6.03 -14.56 1.42
C ASP A 116 -7.16 -14.42 0.39
N ARG A 117 -7.39 -13.20 -0.10
CA ARG A 117 -8.42 -12.85 -1.09
C ARG A 117 -8.07 -11.51 -1.76
N SER A 118 -9.00 -10.96 -2.54
CA SER A 118 -8.83 -9.63 -3.15
C SER A 118 -8.70 -8.52 -2.10
N ASP A 119 -7.98 -7.47 -2.46
CA ASP A 119 -7.93 -6.20 -1.73
C ASP A 119 -7.76 -5.06 -2.74
N CYS A 120 -7.98 -3.83 -2.29
CA CYS A 120 -7.78 -2.63 -3.09
C CYS A 120 -7.05 -1.56 -2.29
N ALA A 121 -6.12 -0.87 -2.94
CA ALA A 121 -5.64 0.43 -2.46
C ALA A 121 -6.54 1.53 -3.02
N ALA A 122 -7.00 2.44 -2.17
CA ALA A 122 -7.76 3.62 -2.59
C ALA A 122 -7.18 4.90 -1.97
N LEU A 123 -7.04 5.95 -2.76
CA LEU A 123 -6.61 7.28 -2.33
C LEU A 123 -7.81 8.23 -2.33
N TRP A 124 -8.13 8.80 -1.18
CA TRP A 124 -9.22 9.76 -1.01
C TRP A 124 -8.71 11.12 -0.58
N GLU A 125 -9.32 12.16 -1.13
CA GLU A 125 -9.20 13.51 -0.60
C GLU A 125 -10.27 13.75 0.47
N SER A 126 -9.93 14.49 1.51
CA SER A 126 -10.86 14.88 2.56
C SER A 126 -12.10 15.56 1.98
N GLY A 127 -13.29 15.02 2.29
CA GLY A 127 -14.57 15.54 1.82
C GLY A 127 -14.97 15.10 0.40
N ALA A 128 -14.14 14.31 -0.29
CA ALA A 128 -14.51 13.75 -1.60
C ALA A 128 -15.61 12.69 -1.48
N SER A 129 -16.51 12.64 -2.47
CA SER A 129 -17.56 11.62 -2.59
C SER A 129 -17.10 10.35 -3.31
N SER A 130 -15.93 10.38 -3.93
CA SER A 130 -15.33 9.27 -4.67
C SER A 130 -13.80 9.27 -4.56
N ALA A 131 -13.18 8.16 -4.96
CA ALA A 131 -11.73 8.03 -4.91
C ALA A 131 -11.02 8.88 -5.96
N LEU A 132 -9.89 9.47 -5.56
CA LEU A 132 -8.92 10.05 -6.48
C LEU A 132 -8.28 8.95 -7.34
N ASP A 133 -7.95 7.82 -6.70
CA ASP A 133 -7.35 6.65 -7.32
C ASP A 133 -7.83 5.38 -6.61
N GLN A 134 -7.97 4.29 -7.37
CA GLN A 134 -8.22 2.96 -6.82
C GLN A 134 -7.63 1.89 -7.73
N ALA A 135 -6.88 0.94 -7.16
CA ALA A 135 -6.47 -0.28 -7.85
C ALA A 135 -6.57 -1.51 -6.95
N CYS A 136 -6.88 -2.66 -7.54
CA CYS A 136 -7.16 -3.89 -6.81
C CYS A 136 -6.39 -5.08 -7.38
N TYR A 137 -6.10 -6.08 -6.56
CA TYR A 137 -5.77 -7.43 -7.04
C TYR A 137 -6.94 -8.36 -6.71
N ASP A 138 -7.27 -9.27 -7.63
CA ASP A 138 -8.47 -10.11 -7.51
C ASP A 138 -8.19 -11.47 -6.87
N ALA A 139 -6.95 -11.95 -6.94
CA ALA A 139 -6.53 -13.24 -6.44
C ALA A 139 -5.53 -13.09 -5.29
N PRO A 140 -5.42 -14.10 -4.40
CA PRO A 140 -4.36 -14.17 -3.41
C PRO A 140 -2.99 -13.93 -4.04
N PRO A 141 -2.26 -12.89 -3.63
CA PRO A 141 -0.96 -12.56 -4.18
C PRO A 141 0.07 -13.64 -3.81
N PRO A 142 0.91 -14.10 -4.76
CA PRO A 142 1.99 -15.03 -4.44
C PRO A 142 2.97 -14.42 -3.44
N GLU A 143 3.55 -15.29 -2.61
CA GLU A 143 4.53 -14.90 -1.60
C GLU A 143 5.76 -14.23 -2.23
N GLY A 144 6.20 -13.12 -1.65
CA GLY A 144 7.35 -12.32 -2.07
C GLY A 144 7.14 -11.49 -3.33
N VAL A 145 6.00 -11.59 -4.01
CA VAL A 145 5.81 -10.96 -5.33
C VAL A 145 5.35 -9.52 -5.21
N VAL A 146 6.02 -8.64 -5.95
CA VAL A 146 5.56 -7.27 -6.20
C VAL A 146 4.54 -7.30 -7.35
N LEU A 147 3.36 -6.78 -7.09
CA LEU A 147 2.35 -6.52 -8.10
C LEU A 147 2.55 -5.12 -8.67
N VAL A 148 2.37 -4.97 -9.98
CA VAL A 148 2.44 -3.72 -10.72
C VAL A 148 1.07 -3.34 -11.25
N ARG A 149 0.80 -2.03 -11.32
CA ARG A 149 -0.47 -1.53 -11.84
C ARG A 149 -0.57 -1.69 -13.36
N VAL A 150 -1.69 -2.26 -13.82
CA VAL A 150 -2.16 -2.27 -15.20
C VAL A 150 -3.63 -1.83 -15.21
N GLY A 151 -3.91 -0.63 -15.73
CA GLY A 151 -5.25 -0.04 -15.63
C GLY A 151 -5.65 0.16 -14.16
N SER A 152 -6.77 -0.43 -13.75
CA SER A 152 -7.27 -0.42 -12.36
C SER A 152 -6.90 -1.69 -11.57
N GLN A 153 -5.99 -2.52 -12.08
CA GLN A 153 -5.60 -3.77 -11.43
C GLN A 153 -4.12 -3.79 -11.04
N PHE A 154 -3.82 -4.49 -9.95
CA PHE A 154 -2.50 -4.94 -9.58
C PHE A 154 -2.30 -6.38 -10.04
N VAL A 155 -1.29 -6.61 -10.87
CA VAL A 155 -0.96 -7.93 -11.42
C VAL A 155 0.50 -8.26 -11.14
N PRO A 156 0.89 -9.54 -11.03
CA PRO A 156 2.28 -9.92 -10.83
C PRO A 156 3.22 -9.27 -11.87
N SER A 157 4.33 -8.68 -11.41
CA SER A 157 5.39 -8.25 -12.32
C SER A 157 5.97 -9.48 -13.02
N ARG A 158 6.03 -9.46 -14.35
CA ARG A 158 6.73 -10.50 -15.14
C ARG A 158 8.23 -10.40 -14.97
#